data_AF-A0A4Y7T6Z6-F1
#
_entry.id   AF-A0A4Y7T6Z6-F1
#
_cell.length_a   1.000
_cell.length_b   1.000
_cell.length_c   1.000
_cell.angle_alpha   90.00
_cell.angle_beta   90.00
_cell.angle_gamma   90.00
#
_symmetry.space_group_name_H-M   'P 1'
#
loop_
_entity.id
_entity.type
_entity.pdbx_description
1 polymer ?
#
loop_
_entity_poly.entity_id
_entity_poly.type
_entity_poly.pdbx_seq_one_letter_code
_entity_poly.pdbx_strand_id
1 'polypeptide(L)'
;MEDFCFTSCGLEGVPRDRSRNVGRNSPTIVSETRYLHCTLKAPWNSKLFDLRDFRKLKAIRVDHVHNRTLPVHSGPWGFLNATDLSPFQLFQNSPPGLLEFHISSTSSERFPSRPSTFLSVQGFRDLRVLSLRMQKTWCDLCGSDQELVVPKPFPDIIVYQGGIGLPLKFSEALSGMKQLETVFLTVLVATRHTATHTMFPLFNPITNPVTIQSLQGDSGMLWSGECARCVHIHQGQDNFFSEWVRLKNGEKPLVTGVIDVKHRYHRIQSLQRVEWHFDPSTPRRPGGVNVVILG
;
A
#
# COMPACT_ATOMS: atom_id res chain seq x y z
N MET A 1 -23.43 16.90 -0.30
CA MET A 1 -22.78 15.61 -0.02
C MET A 1 -22.01 15.85 1.25
N GLU A 2 -22.50 15.36 2.39
CA GLU A 2 -21.90 15.66 3.69
C GLU A 2 -20.75 14.67 3.94
N ASP A 3 -19.53 15.12 3.64
CA ASP A 3 -18.31 14.39 3.97
C ASP A 3 -17.91 14.75 5.39
N PHE A 4 -18.02 13.78 6.31
CA PHE A 4 -17.58 13.96 7.69
C PHE A 4 -16.09 13.65 7.79
N CYS A 5 -15.29 14.70 7.94
CA CYS A 5 -13.87 14.60 8.18
C CYS A 5 -13.61 14.58 9.69
N PHE A 6 -13.19 13.45 10.25
CA PHE A 6 -12.69 13.39 11.63
C PHE A 6 -11.18 13.70 11.61
N THR A 7 -10.81 14.91 12.04
CA THR A 7 -9.41 15.40 12.07
C THR A 7 -8.47 14.66 13.04
N SER A 8 -9.01 13.72 13.80
CA SER A 8 -8.31 12.63 14.44
C SER A 8 -9.26 11.43 14.34
N CYS A 9 -8.80 10.18 14.23
CA CYS A 9 -9.70 9.07 14.61
C CYS A 9 -9.95 9.09 16.15
N GLY A 10 -9.85 10.24 16.82
CA GLY A 10 -10.58 10.48 18.04
C GLY A 10 -11.96 11.00 17.63
N LEU A 11 -13.00 10.47 18.23
CA LEU A 11 -14.24 11.21 18.40
C LEU A 11 -13.97 12.45 19.29
N GLU A 12 -13.04 13.33 18.93
CA GLU A 12 -12.85 14.65 19.51
C GLU A 12 -13.98 15.53 18.96
N GLY A 13 -15.15 15.32 19.55
CA GLY A 13 -16.45 15.80 19.09
C GLY A 13 -17.59 15.03 19.76
N VAL A 14 -17.32 13.83 20.29
CA VAL A 14 -18.18 13.19 21.29
C VAL A 14 -17.56 13.49 22.66
N PRO A 15 -18.22 14.30 23.50
CA PRO A 15 -17.74 14.60 24.84
C PRO A 15 -17.47 13.30 25.60
N ARG A 16 -16.23 13.11 26.05
CA ARG A 16 -15.92 12.14 27.11
C ARG A 16 -16.42 12.71 28.43
N ASP A 17 -17.72 12.82 28.58
CA ASP A 17 -18.31 13.07 29.88
C ASP A 17 -18.68 11.71 30.50
N ARG A 18 -17.73 11.14 31.25
CA ARG A 18 -18.08 10.13 32.24
C ARG A 18 -18.89 10.87 33.29
N SER A 19 -20.20 10.65 33.27
CA SER A 19 -21.19 11.13 34.25
C SER A 19 -21.77 12.53 34.06
N ARG A 20 -22.31 12.85 32.89
CA ARG A 20 -23.56 13.66 32.84
C ARG A 20 -24.23 13.57 31.48
N ASN A 21 -25.55 13.53 31.51
CA ASN A 21 -26.47 13.36 30.39
C ASN A 21 -26.12 14.23 29.17
N VAL A 22 -25.38 13.67 28.21
CA VAL A 22 -25.35 14.17 26.83
C VAL A 22 -26.59 13.58 26.15
N GLY A 23 -27.57 14.46 25.87
CA GLY A 23 -28.81 14.08 25.21
C GLY A 23 -28.59 13.53 23.79
N ARG A 24 -29.00 12.28 23.60
CA ARG A 24 -29.72 11.64 22.46
C ARG A 24 -29.37 11.94 20.98
N ASN A 25 -28.44 12.81 20.60
CA ASN A 25 -28.25 13.20 19.19
C ASN A 25 -27.11 12.49 18.43
N SER A 26 -26.39 11.56 19.06
CA SER A 26 -25.25 10.86 18.41
C SER A 26 -25.55 9.60 17.56
N PRO A 27 -26.66 8.84 17.71
CA PRO A 27 -26.87 7.60 16.94
C PRO A 27 -27.08 7.83 15.44
N THR A 28 -27.79 8.91 15.08
CA THR A 28 -28.22 9.17 13.70
C THR A 28 -27.03 9.45 12.79
N ILE A 29 -26.06 10.28 13.24
CA ILE A 29 -24.90 10.68 12.44
C ILE A 29 -24.04 9.46 12.06
N VAL A 30 -23.81 8.53 13.01
CA VAL A 30 -23.02 7.33 12.75
C VAL A 30 -23.72 6.42 11.73
N SER A 31 -25.04 6.23 11.86
CA SER A 31 -25.80 5.38 10.95
C SER A 31 -25.90 5.92 9.51
N GLU A 32 -25.81 7.25 9.32
CA GLU A 32 -25.92 7.92 8.03
C GLU A 32 -24.58 8.16 7.33
N THR A 33 -23.46 8.00 8.04
CA THR A 33 -22.11 8.23 7.49
C THR A 33 -21.80 7.25 6.36
N ARG A 34 -21.47 7.80 5.17
CA ARG A 34 -21.09 7.01 3.97
C ARG A 34 -19.59 6.96 3.73
N TYR A 35 -18.86 7.97 4.17
CA TYR A 35 -17.43 8.10 3.96
C TYR A 35 -16.77 8.42 5.30
N LEU A 36 -15.81 7.59 5.71
CA LEU A 36 -15.05 7.81 6.92
C LEU A 36 -13.62 8.17 6.54
N HIS A 37 -13.24 9.43 6.80
CA HIS A 37 -11.85 9.86 6.69
C HIS A 37 -11.22 9.90 8.08
N CYS A 38 -10.07 9.23 8.19
CA CYS A 38 -9.41 8.93 9.43
C CYS A 38 -7.95 9.37 9.34
N THR A 39 -7.55 10.31 10.20
CA THR A 39 -6.16 10.75 10.29
C THR A 39 -5.48 10.08 11.48
N LEU A 40 -4.48 9.25 11.21
CA LEU A 40 -3.70 8.54 12.21
C LEU A 40 -2.42 9.31 12.54
N LYS A 41 -2.21 9.58 13.83
CA LYS A 41 -0.98 10.17 14.37
C LYS A 41 -0.25 9.11 15.19
N ALA A 42 1.06 8.94 14.95
CA ALA A 42 1.88 8.03 15.73
C ALA A 42 2.27 8.62 17.11
N PRO A 43 2.46 7.79 18.16
CA PRO A 43 2.17 6.36 18.20
C PRO A 43 0.65 6.11 18.20
N TRP A 44 0.23 5.04 17.54
CA TRP A 44 -1.16 4.77 17.29
C TRP A 44 -1.69 4.22 18.60
N ASN A 45 -2.36 5.08 19.39
CA ASN A 45 -3.03 4.61 20.59
C ASN A 45 -3.93 3.45 20.15
N SER A 46 -3.78 2.29 20.79
CA SER A 46 -4.34 0.96 20.50
C SER A 46 -5.88 0.86 20.48
N LYS A 47 -6.56 1.97 20.23
CA LYS A 47 -8.00 2.04 20.10
C LYS A 47 -8.41 1.43 18.77
N LEU A 48 -9.10 0.33 18.90
CA LEU A 48 -9.84 -0.31 17.82
C LEU A 48 -11.13 0.49 17.57
N PHE A 49 -11.46 0.69 16.30
CA PHE A 49 -12.67 1.31 15.80
C PHE A 49 -13.70 0.23 15.48
N ASP A 50 -14.76 0.15 16.28
CA ASP A 50 -15.89 -0.70 15.95
C ASP A 50 -16.76 0.01 14.90
N LEU A 51 -16.87 -0.58 13.71
CA LEU A 51 -17.64 -0.03 12.59
C LEU A 51 -19.08 -0.54 12.52
N ARG A 52 -19.53 -1.34 13.50
CA ARG A 52 -20.85 -2.00 13.48
C ARG A 52 -22.02 -1.05 13.27
N ASP A 53 -21.94 0.16 13.84
CA ASP A 53 -23.03 1.14 13.79
C ASP A 53 -23.04 1.96 12.49
N PHE A 54 -21.99 1.88 11.67
CA PHE A 54 -21.85 2.63 10.42
C PHE A 54 -22.55 1.93 9.25
N ARG A 55 -23.86 1.69 9.37
CA ARG A 55 -24.64 0.85 8.44
C ARG A 55 -24.65 1.31 6.98
N LYS A 56 -24.38 2.60 6.73
CA LYS A 56 -24.33 3.18 5.37
C LYS A 56 -22.92 3.43 4.86
N LEU A 57 -21.89 3.02 5.59
CA LEU A 57 -20.49 3.24 5.22
C LEU A 57 -20.15 2.51 3.93
N LYS A 58 -19.60 3.27 2.97
CA LYS A 58 -19.18 2.80 1.65
C LYS A 58 -17.68 2.85 1.48
N ALA A 59 -17.00 3.81 2.08
CA ALA A 59 -15.55 3.93 1.97
C ALA A 59 -14.89 4.39 3.26
N ILE A 60 -13.67 3.91 3.47
CA ILE A 60 -12.76 4.39 4.49
C ILE A 60 -11.52 4.96 3.80
N ARG A 61 -11.08 6.13 4.25
CA ARG A 61 -9.78 6.69 3.90
C ARG A 61 -8.96 6.88 5.17
N VAL A 62 -7.74 6.39 5.15
CA VAL A 62 -6.78 6.50 6.25
C VAL A 62 -5.58 7.31 5.79
N ASP A 63 -5.36 8.45 6.43
CA ASP A 63 -4.19 9.28 6.19
C ASP A 63 -3.23 9.18 7.37
N HIS A 64 -1.95 8.92 7.09
CA HIS A 64 -0.89 8.93 8.11
C HIS A 64 -0.28 10.33 8.21
N VAL A 65 -0.46 10.98 9.36
CA VAL A 65 0.18 12.26 9.69
C VAL A 65 1.37 12.02 10.59
N HIS A 66 2.55 12.20 10.03
CA HIS A 66 3.80 12.12 10.76
C HIS A 66 3.90 13.25 11.77
N ASN A 67 4.23 12.87 13.00
CA ASN A 67 4.64 13.83 14.01
C ASN A 67 6.16 13.99 13.90
N ARG A 68 6.61 15.02 13.18
CA ARG A 68 8.05 15.33 12.96
C ARG A 68 8.88 15.49 14.23
N THR A 69 8.24 15.53 15.39
CA THR A 69 8.83 15.93 16.66
C THR A 69 9.32 14.77 17.52
N LEU A 70 9.03 13.51 17.16
CA LEU A 70 9.51 12.37 17.94
C LEU A 70 10.77 11.79 17.28
N PRO A 71 11.96 11.95 17.90
CA PRO A 71 13.16 11.27 17.43
C PRO A 71 12.91 9.78 17.54
N VAL A 72 12.75 9.13 16.38
CA VAL A 72 12.77 7.67 16.28
C VAL A 72 14.17 7.26 16.71
N HIS A 73 14.33 6.81 17.95
CA HIS A 73 15.57 6.19 18.41
C HIS A 73 15.76 4.89 17.63
N SER A 74 16.33 4.99 16.44
CA SER A 74 16.85 3.89 15.65
C SER A 74 18.13 3.39 16.30
N GLY A 75 17.99 2.72 17.44
CA GLY A 75 19.08 1.90 17.98
C GLY A 75 19.42 0.76 17.01
N PRO A 76 20.63 0.19 17.06
CA PRO A 76 21.09 -0.88 16.16
C PRO A 76 20.24 -2.16 16.25
N TRP A 77 19.41 -2.28 17.29
CA TRP A 77 18.57 -3.42 17.62
C TRP A 77 17.10 -3.03 17.69
N GLY A 78 16.60 -2.30 16.68
CA GLY A 78 15.25 -1.74 16.59
C GLY A 78 14.18 -2.56 17.30
N PHE A 79 13.84 -2.16 18.52
CA PHE A 79 12.85 -2.84 19.34
C PHE A 79 11.44 -2.56 18.80
N LEU A 80 10.77 -3.64 18.43
CA LEU A 80 9.41 -3.81 17.93
C LEU A 80 8.32 -3.49 18.98
N ASN A 81 8.43 -2.37 19.71
CA ASN A 81 7.59 -2.15 20.91
C ASN A 81 6.45 -1.13 20.76
N ALA A 82 6.22 -0.58 19.57
CA ALA A 82 4.89 -0.08 19.21
C ALA A 82 4.22 -1.20 18.43
N THR A 83 3.13 -1.76 18.96
CA THR A 83 2.35 -2.83 18.33
C THR A 83 2.14 -2.53 16.84
N ASP A 84 2.79 -3.32 15.98
CA ASP A 84 2.75 -3.27 14.50
C ASP A 84 1.35 -3.60 13.95
N LEU A 85 0.31 -2.97 14.50
CA LEU A 85 -1.04 -3.13 13.98
C LEU A 85 -1.09 -2.46 12.61
N SER A 86 -1.44 -3.23 11.59
CA SER A 86 -1.72 -2.64 10.29
C SER A 86 -2.95 -1.71 10.41
N PRO A 87 -3.06 -0.66 9.58
CA PRO A 87 -4.24 0.21 9.52
C PRO A 87 -5.56 -0.56 9.44
N PHE A 88 -5.55 -1.72 8.77
CA PHE A 88 -6.71 -2.59 8.67
C PHE A 88 -7.14 -3.18 10.00
N GLN A 89 -6.20 -3.51 10.89
CA GLN A 89 -6.49 -4.06 12.22
C GLN A 89 -7.13 -3.05 13.15
N LEU A 90 -7.02 -1.75 12.86
CA LEU A 90 -7.69 -0.71 13.62
C LEU A 90 -9.20 -0.75 13.43
N PHE A 91 -9.71 -1.26 12.31
CA PHE A 91 -11.15 -1.23 12.01
C PHE A 91 -11.75 -2.62 12.16
N GLN A 92 -12.61 -2.77 13.17
CA GLN A 92 -13.29 -4.03 13.50
C GLN A 92 -14.76 -3.98 13.07
N ASN A 93 -15.35 -5.18 12.92
CA ASN A 93 -16.78 -5.36 12.61
C ASN A 93 -17.23 -4.51 11.40
N SER A 94 -16.48 -4.59 10.30
CA SER A 94 -16.82 -3.89 9.05
C SER A 94 -18.29 -4.14 8.68
N PRO A 95 -19.08 -3.08 8.42
CA PRO A 95 -20.46 -3.24 8.02
C PRO A 95 -20.53 -3.86 6.62
N PRO A 96 -21.63 -4.58 6.31
CA PRO A 96 -21.87 -5.03 4.95
C PRO A 96 -22.02 -3.83 4.02
N GLY A 97 -21.44 -3.94 2.83
CA GLY A 97 -21.47 -2.90 1.82
C GLY A 97 -20.43 -1.79 1.99
N LEU A 98 -19.42 -1.95 2.85
CA LEU A 98 -18.17 -1.20 2.76
C LEU A 98 -17.41 -1.69 1.51
N LEU A 99 -17.28 -0.82 0.51
CA LEU A 99 -16.77 -1.17 -0.82
C LEU A 99 -15.33 -0.72 -1.06
N GLU A 100 -14.87 0.34 -0.37
CA GLU A 100 -13.56 0.93 -0.64
C GLU A 100 -12.74 1.17 0.61
N PHE A 101 -11.44 0.94 0.51
CA PHE A 101 -10.47 1.22 1.56
C PHE A 101 -9.24 1.86 0.95
N HIS A 102 -8.95 3.08 1.39
CA HIS A 102 -7.86 3.89 0.88
C HIS A 102 -6.86 4.18 2.00
N ILE A 103 -5.60 3.84 1.78
CA ILE A 103 -4.50 4.21 2.67
C ILE A 103 -3.63 5.21 1.93
N SER A 104 -3.64 6.44 2.41
CA SER A 104 -2.81 7.51 1.89
C SER A 104 -1.78 7.90 2.95
N SER A 105 -0.62 7.24 2.93
CA SER A 105 0.54 7.75 3.67
C SER A 105 1.12 8.94 2.91
N THR A 106 0.76 10.15 3.34
CA THR A 106 1.36 11.40 2.81
C THR A 106 2.70 11.72 3.46
N SER A 107 3.03 11.02 4.55
CA SER A 107 4.17 11.31 5.38
C SER A 107 5.18 10.17 5.35
N SER A 108 6.44 10.48 5.67
CA SER A 108 7.61 9.58 5.58
C SER A 108 7.55 8.33 6.46
N GLU A 109 6.43 8.08 7.13
CA GLU A 109 6.19 6.83 7.84
C GLU A 109 5.75 5.75 6.86
N ARG A 110 6.53 4.67 6.94
CA ARG A 110 6.49 3.50 6.08
C ARG A 110 5.18 2.79 6.35
N PHE A 111 4.13 3.01 5.54
CA PHE A 111 3.15 1.94 5.40
C PHE A 111 3.94 0.73 4.91
N PRO A 112 4.07 -0.33 5.73
CA PRO A 112 4.92 -1.44 5.40
C PRO A 112 4.32 -2.12 4.17
N SER A 113 5.13 -2.33 3.14
CA SER A 113 4.72 -3.09 1.97
C SER A 113 4.81 -4.58 2.27
N ARG A 114 4.62 -5.00 3.52
CA ARG A 114 4.80 -6.39 3.94
C ARG A 114 3.53 -7.18 3.66
N PRO A 115 3.62 -8.35 3.02
CA PRO A 115 2.46 -9.21 2.76
C PRO A 115 1.61 -9.50 3.99
N SER A 116 2.25 -9.67 5.15
CA SER A 116 1.56 -9.96 6.42
C SER A 116 0.58 -8.85 6.85
N THR A 117 0.81 -7.60 6.46
CA THR A 117 -0.12 -6.51 6.82
C THR A 117 -1.45 -6.59 6.11
N PHE A 118 -1.50 -7.33 4.99
CA PHE A 118 -2.71 -7.51 4.18
C PHE A 118 -3.59 -8.65 4.67
N LEU A 119 -3.12 -9.52 5.57
CA LEU A 119 -3.95 -10.59 6.13
C LEU A 119 -5.22 -10.05 6.79
N SER A 120 -5.12 -8.88 7.43
CA SER A 120 -6.26 -8.23 8.09
C SER A 120 -7.26 -7.60 7.13
N VAL A 121 -6.90 -7.42 5.86
CA VAL A 121 -7.83 -6.93 4.82
C VAL A 121 -9.00 -7.91 4.62
N GLN A 122 -8.79 -9.20 4.92
CA GLN A 122 -9.82 -10.24 4.85
C GLN A 122 -11.02 -9.98 5.76
N GLY A 123 -10.91 -9.08 6.74
CA GLY A 123 -12.04 -8.60 7.55
C GLY A 123 -13.08 -7.78 6.76
N PHE A 124 -12.70 -7.21 5.62
CA PHE A 124 -13.58 -6.37 4.79
C PHE A 124 -14.18 -7.19 3.63
N ARG A 125 -15.19 -8.00 3.96
CA ARG A 125 -15.74 -9.04 3.06
C ARG A 125 -16.29 -8.51 1.72
N ASP A 126 -16.85 -7.31 1.73
CA ASP A 126 -17.48 -6.68 0.55
C ASP A 126 -16.56 -5.67 -0.16
N LEU A 127 -15.28 -5.62 0.24
CA LEU A 127 -14.31 -4.68 -0.33
C LEU A 127 -14.08 -4.97 -1.81
N ARG A 128 -14.30 -3.95 -2.65
CA ARG A 128 -14.12 -3.97 -4.11
C ARG A 128 -12.90 -3.18 -4.55
N VAL A 129 -12.57 -2.10 -3.84
CA VAL A 129 -11.46 -1.22 -4.17
C VAL A 129 -10.50 -1.12 -2.99
N LEU A 130 -9.23 -1.43 -3.25
CA LEU A 130 -8.14 -1.24 -2.30
C LEU A 130 -7.12 -0.26 -2.89
N SER A 131 -6.94 0.90 -2.26
CA SER A 131 -5.94 1.88 -2.67
C SER A 131 -4.86 2.00 -1.60
N LEU A 132 -3.61 1.87 -2.01
CA LEU A 132 -2.44 1.84 -1.13
C LEU A 132 -1.40 2.82 -1.64
N ARG A 133 -1.05 3.78 -0.81
CA ARG A 133 0.09 4.66 -1.05
C ARG A 133 1.26 4.23 -0.17
N MET A 134 2.29 3.70 -0.81
CA MET A 134 3.45 3.07 -0.19
C MET A 134 4.72 3.86 -0.48
N GLN A 135 5.61 3.97 0.50
CA GLN A 135 6.93 4.60 0.30
C GLN A 135 7.90 3.65 -0.42
N LYS A 136 7.75 2.35 -0.20
CA LYS A 136 8.61 1.29 -0.73
C LYS A 136 7.77 0.26 -1.47
N THR A 137 8.36 -0.49 -2.36
CA THR A 137 7.72 -1.64 -3.00
C THR A 137 8.16 -2.93 -2.34
N TRP A 138 7.30 -3.93 -2.31
CA TRP A 138 7.71 -5.28 -1.94
C TRP A 138 8.36 -5.96 -3.15
N CYS A 139 9.59 -6.42 -2.99
CA CYS A 139 10.23 -7.23 -4.01
C CYS A 139 10.16 -8.71 -3.63
N ASP A 140 9.37 -9.50 -4.37
CA ASP A 140 9.24 -10.94 -4.12
C ASP A 140 10.55 -11.72 -4.33
N LEU A 141 11.45 -11.20 -5.16
CA LEU A 141 12.73 -11.86 -5.45
C LEU A 141 13.70 -11.82 -4.26
N CYS A 142 13.72 -10.75 -3.47
CA CYS A 142 14.54 -10.65 -2.27
C CYS A 142 13.74 -10.63 -0.96
N GLY A 143 12.42 -10.79 -1.01
CA GLY A 143 11.53 -10.83 0.17
C GLY A 143 11.67 -9.63 1.11
N SER A 144 11.81 -8.42 0.56
CA SER A 144 12.02 -7.21 1.36
C SER A 144 11.45 -5.94 0.74
N ASP A 145 11.22 -4.94 1.60
CA ASP A 145 10.77 -3.60 1.21
C ASP A 145 11.92 -2.80 0.58
N GLN A 146 11.76 -2.41 -0.68
CA GLN A 146 12.78 -1.75 -1.48
C GLN A 146 12.34 -0.35 -1.89
N GLU A 147 13.29 0.58 -1.91
CA GLU A 147 13.05 1.89 -2.50
C GLU A 147 13.04 1.75 -4.02
N LEU A 148 12.04 2.34 -4.66
CA LEU A 148 11.89 2.27 -6.09
C LEU A 148 12.73 3.37 -6.74
N VAL A 149 13.85 2.97 -7.36
CA VAL A 149 14.73 3.86 -8.12
C VAL A 149 14.53 3.59 -9.61
N VAL A 150 13.90 4.53 -10.30
CA VAL A 150 13.63 4.44 -11.74
C VAL A 150 14.26 5.66 -12.43
N PRO A 151 15.03 5.46 -13.52
CA PRO A 151 15.61 6.55 -14.28
C PRO A 151 14.50 7.31 -15.00
N LYS A 152 14.67 8.62 -15.21
CA LYS A 152 13.73 9.40 -16.02
C LYS A 152 13.97 9.16 -17.52
N PRO A 153 12.92 9.23 -18.37
CA PRO A 153 11.51 9.34 -17.98
C PRO A 153 11.01 8.03 -17.35
N PHE A 154 9.93 8.06 -16.58
CA PHE A 154 9.24 6.84 -16.11
C PHE A 154 7.74 7.04 -16.33
N PRO A 155 6.96 5.96 -16.52
CA PRO A 155 5.52 6.09 -16.73
C PRO A 155 4.86 6.65 -15.47
N ASP A 156 3.84 7.50 -15.64
CA ASP A 156 3.02 7.96 -14.50
C ASP A 156 2.19 6.81 -13.93
N ILE A 157 1.70 5.92 -14.80
CA ILE A 157 0.84 4.80 -14.45
C ILE A 157 1.21 3.55 -15.28
N ILE A 158 1.19 2.39 -14.65
CA ILE A 158 1.13 1.09 -15.33
C ILE A 158 -0.20 0.41 -14.96
N VAL A 159 -0.93 -0.08 -15.95
CA VAL A 159 -2.23 -0.72 -15.77
C VAL A 159 -2.15 -2.18 -16.21
N TYR A 160 -2.47 -3.08 -15.29
CA TYR A 160 -2.62 -4.51 -15.55
C TYR A 160 -4.10 -4.89 -15.52
N GLN A 161 -4.51 -5.73 -16.48
CA GLN A 161 -5.88 -6.26 -16.62
C GLN A 161 -5.91 -7.76 -16.32
N GLY A 162 -7.09 -8.29 -16.01
CA GLY A 162 -7.30 -9.72 -15.77
C GLY A 162 -6.82 -10.21 -14.40
N GLY A 163 -6.58 -9.27 -13.47
CA GLY A 163 -6.18 -9.57 -12.10
C GLY A 163 -4.73 -10.00 -11.93
N ILE A 164 -3.85 -9.57 -12.84
CA ILE A 164 -2.38 -9.72 -12.73
C ILE A 164 -1.74 -8.40 -12.25
N GLY A 165 -0.44 -8.41 -11.98
CA GLY A 165 0.31 -7.20 -11.67
C GLY A 165 0.45 -6.87 -10.18
N LEU A 166 -0.06 -7.74 -9.28
CA LEU A 166 0.31 -7.69 -7.86
C LEU A 166 1.66 -8.39 -7.63
N PRO A 167 2.42 -8.01 -6.58
CA PRO A 167 3.44 -8.89 -6.03
C PRO A 167 2.82 -10.26 -5.69
N LEU A 168 3.56 -11.35 -5.91
CA LEU A 168 3.12 -12.72 -5.62
C LEU A 168 2.61 -12.86 -4.19
N LYS A 169 3.36 -12.32 -3.22
CA LYS A 169 2.96 -12.41 -1.81
C LYS A 169 1.76 -11.53 -1.45
N PHE A 170 1.51 -10.45 -2.21
CA PHE A 170 0.30 -9.65 -2.03
C PHE A 170 -0.90 -10.41 -2.57
N SER A 171 -0.75 -11.02 -3.74
CA SER A 171 -1.77 -11.89 -4.35
C SER A 171 -2.13 -13.05 -3.40
N GLU A 172 -1.13 -13.65 -2.76
CA GLU A 172 -1.33 -14.69 -1.74
C GLU A 172 -2.14 -14.16 -0.55
N ALA A 173 -1.75 -13.04 0.05
CA ALA A 173 -2.42 -12.47 1.21
C ALA A 173 -3.87 -12.03 0.91
N LEU A 174 -4.13 -11.56 -0.31
CA LEU A 174 -5.44 -11.09 -0.77
C LEU A 174 -6.27 -12.19 -1.44
N SER A 175 -5.75 -13.42 -1.57
CA SER A 175 -6.43 -14.53 -2.27
C SER A 175 -7.81 -14.89 -1.73
N GLY A 176 -8.09 -14.59 -0.46
CA GLY A 176 -9.41 -14.79 0.17
C GLY A 176 -10.46 -13.73 -0.17
N MET A 177 -10.09 -12.63 -0.84
CA MET A 177 -10.96 -11.49 -1.11
C MET A 177 -11.87 -11.76 -2.31
N LYS A 178 -13.10 -12.23 -2.05
CA LYS A 178 -14.04 -12.65 -3.11
C LYS A 178 -14.62 -11.51 -3.93
N GLN A 179 -14.64 -10.28 -3.42
CA GLN A 179 -15.26 -9.12 -4.08
C GLN A 179 -14.23 -8.08 -4.57
N LEU A 180 -12.94 -8.30 -4.35
CA LEU A 180 -11.90 -7.32 -4.68
C LEU A 180 -11.72 -7.22 -6.19
N GLU A 181 -12.09 -6.08 -6.78
CA GLU A 181 -12.09 -5.85 -8.22
C GLU A 181 -10.91 -5.01 -8.70
N THR A 182 -10.52 -4.01 -7.91
CA THR A 182 -9.45 -3.07 -8.30
C THR A 182 -8.47 -2.83 -7.15
N VAL A 183 -7.19 -2.87 -7.47
CA VAL A 183 -6.12 -2.46 -6.55
C VAL A 183 -5.32 -1.32 -7.15
N PHE A 184 -5.16 -0.25 -6.39
CA PHE A 184 -4.29 0.88 -6.72
C PHE A 184 -3.06 0.87 -5.80
N LEU A 185 -1.87 0.88 -6.40
CA LEU A 185 -0.57 0.90 -5.73
C LEU A 185 0.15 2.18 -6.11
N THR A 186 0.04 3.21 -5.30
CA THR A 186 0.83 4.43 -5.46
C THR A 186 2.16 4.27 -4.76
N VAL A 187 3.26 4.46 -5.48
CA VAL A 187 4.61 4.26 -4.97
C VAL A 187 5.45 5.52 -5.14
N LEU A 188 6.23 5.84 -4.12
CA LEU A 188 7.18 6.94 -4.21
C LEU A 188 8.40 6.51 -5.04
N VAL A 189 8.70 7.26 -6.08
CA VAL A 189 9.89 7.03 -6.92
C VAL A 189 11.01 7.94 -6.46
N ALA A 190 12.11 7.34 -6.02
CA ALA A 190 13.35 8.03 -5.69
C ALA A 190 14.05 8.48 -6.98
N THR A 191 14.35 9.77 -7.08
CA THR A 191 15.13 10.28 -8.21
C THR A 191 16.63 10.21 -7.92
N ARG A 192 17.46 10.10 -8.97
CA ARG A 192 18.92 9.90 -8.88
C ARG A 192 19.65 10.85 -7.92
N HIS A 193 19.13 12.05 -7.68
CA HIS A 193 19.77 13.06 -6.82
C HIS A 193 19.51 12.86 -5.32
N THR A 194 18.50 12.06 -4.94
CA THR A 194 18.10 11.87 -3.54
C THR A 194 18.49 10.51 -2.98
N ALA A 195 19.00 9.60 -3.81
CA ALA A 195 19.48 8.27 -3.38
C ALA A 195 20.83 8.39 -2.65
N THR A 196 20.82 9.00 -1.47
CA THR A 196 21.99 9.09 -0.61
C THR A 196 22.24 7.74 0.05
N HIS A 197 23.33 7.07 -0.33
CA HIS A 197 24.02 6.04 0.48
C HIS A 197 23.18 4.86 0.99
N THR A 198 22.49 4.12 0.13
CA THR A 198 22.09 2.75 0.48
C THR A 198 23.34 1.85 0.51
N MET A 199 23.89 1.69 1.72
CA MET A 199 24.85 0.75 2.34
C MET A 199 25.49 -0.45 1.61
N PHE A 200 25.27 -0.71 0.31
CA PHE A 200 25.93 -1.79 -0.42
C PHE A 200 26.83 -1.22 -1.54
N PRO A 201 28.13 -1.01 -1.29
CA PRO A 201 29.07 -0.45 -2.29
C PRO A 201 29.26 -1.33 -3.53
N LEU A 202 28.78 -2.58 -3.52
CA LEU A 202 28.89 -3.53 -4.63
C LEU A 202 27.75 -3.43 -5.66
N PHE A 203 26.63 -2.78 -5.31
CA PHE A 203 25.54 -2.54 -6.24
C PHE A 203 25.24 -1.06 -6.22
N ASN A 204 25.87 -0.34 -7.15
CA ASN A 204 25.50 1.03 -7.40
C ASN A 204 24.19 1.02 -8.22
N PRO A 205 23.02 1.37 -7.65
CA PRO A 205 21.79 1.48 -8.43
C PRO A 205 21.91 2.52 -9.57
N ILE A 206 22.98 3.34 -9.55
CA ILE A 206 23.34 4.28 -10.62
C ILE A 206 23.78 3.56 -11.90
N THR A 207 24.44 2.40 -11.83
CA THR A 207 24.94 1.72 -13.04
C THR A 207 23.89 0.80 -13.68
N ASN A 208 22.95 0.26 -12.89
CA ASN A 208 21.98 -0.74 -13.35
C ASN A 208 20.54 -0.44 -12.86
N PRO A 209 19.92 0.65 -13.34
CA PRO A 209 18.55 0.99 -12.97
C PRO A 209 17.53 -0.05 -13.52
N VAL A 210 16.37 -0.20 -12.85
CA VAL A 210 15.17 -0.78 -13.48
C VAL A 210 14.90 0.07 -14.73
N THR A 211 14.98 -0.53 -15.92
CA THR A 211 14.74 0.21 -17.16
C THR A 211 13.25 0.38 -17.40
N ILE A 212 12.85 1.45 -18.09
CA ILE A 212 11.45 1.66 -18.50
C ILE A 212 10.93 0.44 -19.28
N GLN A 213 11.78 -0.16 -20.12
CA GLN A 213 11.43 -1.37 -20.87
C GLN A 213 11.04 -2.53 -19.96
N SER A 214 11.68 -2.67 -18.79
CA SER A 214 11.27 -3.67 -17.79
C SER A 214 9.95 -3.33 -17.09
N LEU A 215 9.51 -2.06 -17.11
CA LEU A 215 8.22 -1.63 -16.57
C LEU A 215 7.09 -1.72 -17.60
N GLN A 216 7.36 -1.43 -18.87
CA GLN A 216 6.33 -1.29 -19.92
C GLN A 216 6.05 -2.58 -20.70
N GLY A 217 6.62 -3.72 -20.30
CA GLY A 217 6.25 -5.03 -20.83
C GLY A 217 6.88 -5.42 -22.18
N ASP A 218 7.58 -4.52 -22.86
CA ASP A 218 8.29 -4.81 -24.12
C ASP A 218 9.40 -5.87 -23.92
N SER A 219 9.98 -5.95 -22.72
CA SER A 219 10.93 -7.02 -22.37
C SER A 219 10.27 -8.37 -22.12
N GLY A 220 8.94 -8.46 -22.23
CA GLY A 220 8.14 -9.58 -21.79
C GLY A 220 8.04 -9.70 -20.27
N MET A 221 8.71 -8.85 -19.48
CA MET A 221 8.68 -8.91 -18.03
C MET A 221 7.39 -8.28 -17.48
N LEU A 222 6.64 -9.06 -16.69
CA LEU A 222 5.50 -8.57 -15.93
C LEU A 222 6.00 -8.01 -14.58
N TRP A 223 6.47 -6.75 -14.56
CA TRP A 223 6.91 -6.10 -13.32
C TRP A 223 5.75 -5.94 -12.32
N SER A 224 5.99 -6.19 -11.04
CA SER A 224 5.01 -5.89 -9.98
C SER A 224 5.67 -5.59 -8.64
N GLY A 225 6.70 -4.73 -8.66
CA GLY A 225 7.36 -4.24 -7.44
C GLY A 225 8.80 -4.71 -7.26
N GLU A 226 9.36 -5.47 -8.20
CA GLU A 226 10.76 -5.94 -8.13
C GLU A 226 11.75 -4.78 -8.08
N CYS A 227 12.80 -4.94 -7.27
CA CYS A 227 13.87 -3.96 -7.15
C CYS A 227 14.90 -4.09 -8.28
N ALA A 228 15.60 -2.98 -8.56
CA ALA A 228 16.64 -2.91 -9.61
C ALA A 228 17.69 -4.01 -9.48
N ARG A 229 18.15 -4.26 -8.25
CA ARG A 229 19.17 -5.27 -7.97
C ARG A 229 18.72 -6.66 -8.39
N CYS A 230 17.53 -7.09 -7.99
CA CYS A 230 17.03 -8.42 -8.32
C CYS A 230 16.76 -8.56 -9.81
N VAL A 231 16.12 -7.56 -10.44
CA VAL A 231 15.91 -7.56 -11.90
C VAL A 231 17.25 -7.73 -12.61
N HIS A 232 18.28 -6.97 -12.24
CA HIS A 232 19.60 -7.05 -12.86
C HIS A 232 20.30 -8.39 -12.66
N ILE A 233 20.29 -8.94 -11.43
CA ILE A 233 20.90 -10.26 -11.14
C ILE A 233 20.34 -11.35 -12.05
N HIS A 234 19.04 -11.28 -12.37
CA HIS A 234 18.37 -12.27 -13.20
C HIS A 234 18.32 -11.94 -14.69
N GLN A 235 18.74 -10.74 -15.12
CA GLN A 235 18.77 -10.37 -16.54
C GLN A 235 19.71 -11.26 -17.37
N GLY A 236 20.77 -11.79 -16.77
CA GLY A 236 21.71 -12.69 -17.43
C GLY A 236 21.31 -14.18 -17.39
N GLN A 237 20.15 -14.51 -16.82
CA GLN A 237 19.68 -15.90 -16.74
C GLN A 237 18.69 -16.18 -17.86
N ASP A 238 19.11 -17.04 -18.80
CA ASP A 238 18.26 -17.49 -19.90
C ASP A 238 16.94 -18.06 -19.34
N ASN A 239 15.82 -17.61 -19.90
CA ASN A 239 14.46 -18.03 -19.54
C ASN A 239 13.94 -17.60 -18.16
N PHE A 240 14.71 -16.85 -17.36
CA PHE A 240 14.20 -16.41 -16.05
C PHE A 240 12.91 -15.58 -16.20
N PHE A 241 12.90 -14.58 -17.07
CA PHE A 241 11.74 -13.70 -17.22
C PHE A 241 10.52 -14.40 -17.79
N SER A 242 10.70 -15.31 -18.75
CA SER A 242 9.59 -16.09 -19.29
C SER A 242 8.98 -16.98 -18.20
N GLU A 243 9.80 -17.62 -17.37
CA GLU A 243 9.31 -18.41 -16.24
C GLU A 243 8.66 -17.54 -15.15
N TRP A 244 9.25 -16.39 -14.84
CA TRP A 244 8.69 -15.43 -13.88
C TRP A 244 7.30 -14.94 -14.30
N VAL A 245 7.12 -14.64 -15.59
CA VAL A 245 5.86 -14.22 -16.18
C VAL A 245 4.83 -15.34 -16.14
N ARG A 246 5.23 -16.57 -16.51
CA ARG A 246 4.37 -17.76 -16.36
C ARG A 246 3.86 -17.90 -14.93
N LEU A 247 4.74 -17.80 -13.93
CA LEU A 247 4.36 -17.87 -12.52
C LEU A 247 3.36 -16.78 -12.16
N LYS A 248 3.57 -15.53 -12.59
CA LYS A 248 2.65 -14.42 -12.34
C LYS A 248 1.32 -14.52 -13.09
N ASN A 249 1.28 -15.27 -14.18
CA ASN A 249 0.04 -15.63 -14.86
C ASN A 249 -0.69 -16.81 -14.18
N GLY A 250 -0.13 -17.37 -13.11
CA GLY A 250 -0.69 -18.53 -12.40
C GLY A 250 -0.38 -19.87 -13.09
N GLU A 251 0.53 -19.88 -14.07
CA GLU A 251 0.99 -21.11 -14.71
C GLU A 251 1.98 -21.87 -13.82
N LYS A 252 2.13 -23.16 -14.09
CA LYS A 252 3.14 -23.99 -13.42
C LYS A 252 4.52 -23.72 -14.03
N PRO A 253 5.59 -23.76 -13.22
CA PRO A 253 6.95 -23.68 -13.75
C PRO A 253 7.22 -24.86 -14.69
N LEU A 254 7.91 -24.60 -15.81
CA LEU A 254 8.38 -25.61 -16.75
C LEU A 254 9.63 -26.33 -16.22
N VAL A 255 10.50 -25.59 -15.52
CA VAL A 255 11.79 -26.11 -15.06
C VAL A 255 11.81 -26.08 -13.54
N THR A 256 11.69 -27.26 -12.93
CA THR A 256 11.83 -27.43 -11.49
C THR A 256 13.26 -27.04 -11.07
N GLY A 257 13.39 -26.06 -10.18
CA GLY A 257 14.67 -25.66 -9.57
C GLY A 257 15.17 -24.25 -9.92
N VAL A 258 14.60 -23.58 -10.94
CA VAL A 258 14.97 -22.18 -11.28
C VAL A 258 14.33 -21.20 -10.29
N ILE A 259 13.08 -21.47 -9.91
CA ILE A 259 12.32 -20.64 -8.97
C ILE A 259 11.69 -21.58 -7.93
N ASP A 260 11.84 -21.26 -6.64
CA ASP A 260 11.24 -22.04 -5.55
C ASP A 260 9.71 -22.08 -5.73
N VAL A 261 9.13 -23.29 -5.70
CA VAL A 261 7.70 -23.60 -5.88
C VAL A 261 6.80 -22.81 -4.91
N LYS A 262 7.38 -22.26 -3.83
CA LYS A 262 6.72 -21.32 -2.91
C LYS A 262 6.27 -20.00 -3.55
N HIS A 263 6.67 -19.72 -4.79
CA HIS A 263 6.34 -18.53 -5.56
C HIS A 263 5.25 -18.82 -6.59
N ARG A 264 4.06 -19.21 -6.13
CA ARG A 264 2.88 -19.34 -7.02
C ARG A 264 2.04 -18.08 -6.94
N TYR A 265 1.60 -17.57 -8.08
CA TYR A 265 0.59 -16.50 -8.10
C TYR A 265 -0.77 -17.05 -7.68
N HIS A 266 -1.34 -16.45 -6.63
CA HIS A 266 -2.67 -16.80 -6.16
C HIS A 266 -3.70 -15.90 -6.83
N ARG A 267 -4.27 -16.36 -7.95
CA ARG A 267 -5.24 -15.58 -8.70
C ARG A 267 -6.47 -15.26 -7.85
N ILE A 268 -6.75 -13.96 -7.71
CA ILE A 268 -7.97 -13.45 -7.08
C ILE A 268 -9.04 -13.40 -8.18
N GLN A 269 -10.06 -14.26 -8.08
CA GLN A 269 -11.00 -14.46 -9.19
C GLN A 269 -11.77 -13.21 -9.59
N SER A 270 -12.12 -12.36 -8.62
CA SER A 270 -12.84 -11.11 -8.87
C SER A 270 -11.94 -9.94 -9.23
N LEU A 271 -10.62 -10.07 -9.07
CA LEU A 271 -9.70 -8.98 -9.36
C LEU A 271 -9.60 -8.81 -10.87
N GLN A 272 -9.99 -7.62 -11.33
CA GLN A 272 -10.02 -7.28 -12.74
C GLN A 272 -8.83 -6.39 -13.09
N ARG A 273 -8.44 -5.49 -12.18
CA ARG A 273 -7.53 -4.38 -12.51
C ARG A 273 -6.54 -4.10 -11.39
N VAL A 274 -5.28 -3.93 -11.76
CA VAL A 274 -4.21 -3.48 -10.85
C VAL A 274 -3.51 -2.30 -11.49
N GLU A 275 -3.42 -1.19 -10.76
CA GLU A 275 -2.75 0.01 -11.23
C GLU A 275 -1.57 0.35 -10.34
N TRP A 276 -0.42 0.59 -10.94
CA TRP A 276 0.74 1.17 -10.28
C TRP A 276 0.83 2.64 -10.66
N HIS A 277 0.81 3.51 -9.66
CA HIS A 277 0.94 4.96 -9.82
C HIS A 277 2.32 5.38 -9.30
N PHE A 278 3.08 6.11 -10.11
CA PHE A 278 4.44 6.51 -9.79
C PHE A 278 4.46 7.96 -9.37
N ASP A 279 4.58 8.20 -8.06
CA ASP A 279 4.64 9.55 -7.54
C ASP A 279 6.11 9.97 -7.39
N PRO A 280 6.59 10.96 -8.16
CA PRO A 280 7.94 11.46 -8.00
C PRO A 280 8.10 11.97 -6.56
N SER A 281 9.12 11.47 -5.85
CA SER A 281 9.59 12.02 -4.58
C SER A 281 10.22 13.40 -4.78
N THR A 282 9.49 14.35 -5.38
CA THR A 282 9.88 15.75 -5.29
C THR A 282 9.69 16.13 -3.82
N PRO A 283 10.76 16.53 -3.11
CA PRO A 283 10.56 17.18 -1.84
C PRO A 283 9.71 18.41 -2.14
N ARG A 284 8.42 18.37 -1.78
CA ARG A 284 7.61 19.58 -1.74
C ARG A 284 8.39 20.51 -0.83
N ARG A 285 8.98 21.57 -1.40
CA ARG A 285 9.63 22.62 -0.62
C ARG A 285 8.61 23.03 0.44
N PRO A 286 8.90 22.89 1.74
CA PRO A 286 7.97 23.30 2.78
C PRO A 286 7.80 24.82 2.64
N GLY A 287 6.70 25.26 2.03
CA GLY A 287 6.43 26.67 1.74
C GLY A 287 5.75 26.98 0.40
N GLY A 288 5.69 26.04 -0.55
CA GLY A 288 4.96 26.25 -1.80
C GLY A 288 3.48 25.91 -1.67
N VAL A 289 2.63 26.89 -1.34
CA VAL A 289 1.18 26.74 -1.49
C VAL A 289 0.84 26.78 -2.98
N ASN A 290 0.60 25.63 -3.59
CA ASN A 290 -0.02 25.60 -4.91
C ASN A 290 -1.52 25.88 -4.72
N VAL A 291 -1.92 27.13 -4.92
CA VAL A 291 -3.32 27.50 -5.11
C VAL A 291 -3.70 27.01 -6.50
N VAL A 292 -4.43 25.88 -6.56
CA VAL A 292 -5.15 25.51 -7.78
C VAL A 292 -6.45 26.31 -7.77
N ILE A 293 -6.49 27.40 -8.53
CA ILE A 293 -7.76 28.08 -8.85
C ILE A 293 -8.43 27.19 -9.89
N LEU A 294 -9.50 26.51 -9.49
CA LEU A 294 -10.43 25.90 -10.42
C LEU A 294 -11.34 27.02 -10.93
N GLY A 295 -11.26 27.30 -12.23
CA GLY A 295 -12.24 28.11 -12.97
C GLY A 295 -13.38 27.24 -13.48
#